data_AF-A0A7C5G1I3-F1
#
_entry.id   AF-A0A7C5G1I3-F1
#
_cell.length_a   1.000
_cell.length_b   1.000
_cell.length_c   1.000
_cell.angle_alpha   90.00
_cell.angle_beta   90.00
_cell.angle_gamma   90.00
#
_symmetry.space_group_name_H-M   'P 1'
#
loop_
_entity.id
_entity.type
_entity.pdbx_description
1 polymer ?
#
loop_
_entity_poly.entity_id
_entity_poly.type
_entity_poly.pdbx_seq_one_letter_code
_entity_poly.pdbx_strand_id
1 'polypeptide(L)'
;MSGQERKTVLDLPLKLVLTEEGSTVFIRQNKKLTKFKLADNVEEYGLALEKFVPPSVQRMLLIDYISKIEISRVEFVSRRQEVMDLSKLIVYGLLYRQFNSEVFNLVLASEMIKRWNRSNPQSIIDEKTRFNEGFLQNFLKERERTVSEVREELLAPLRVVITQNSNLLPDEKNVQLFLSEKFLFNLRPVVWFILVKFRGLEGYDVLLKDIRSGLSKYMEKSRIAEYVALMIIELAVNAENTNLKREAALLYRGPMDANSVLFEPKIRQRVIEELEKKGEAVYLSWKIGGTSSSIGTQGKLQITLYNRDVEYREIKDNIDSKKQADLKKKSLFDFYKELPQGGGDMDLGLYYLSYLNEACEKVGVKFESLVSQIKESDTTVISLSFNL
;
A
#
# COMPACT_ATOMS: atom_id res chain seq x y z
N MET A 1 14.04 -15.44 -8.57
CA MET A 1 14.48 -14.04 -8.78
C MET A 1 15.85 -13.85 -8.14
N SER A 2 16.79 -13.23 -8.85
CA SER A 2 18.16 -12.96 -8.37
C SER A 2 18.15 -12.07 -7.13
N GLY A 3 18.96 -12.45 -6.14
CA GLY A 3 19.07 -11.78 -4.85
C GLY A 3 19.74 -10.41 -4.95
N GLN A 4 18.99 -9.38 -5.31
CA GLN A 4 19.36 -8.02 -4.96
C GLN A 4 19.23 -7.86 -3.44
N GLU A 5 20.33 -7.51 -2.77
CA GLU A 5 20.31 -7.13 -1.37
C GLU A 5 19.23 -6.06 -1.15
N ARG A 6 18.26 -6.37 -0.29
CA ARG A 6 17.23 -5.39 0.10
C ARG A 6 17.93 -4.24 0.81
N LYS A 7 17.90 -3.05 0.20
CA LYS A 7 18.43 -1.83 0.82
C LYS A 7 17.71 -1.61 2.15
N THR A 8 18.50 -1.45 3.21
CA THR A 8 17.99 -1.16 4.57
C THR A 8 17.46 0.27 4.70
N VAL A 9 17.92 1.15 3.81
CA VAL A 9 17.51 2.55 3.68
C VAL A 9 17.15 2.82 2.23
N LEU A 10 15.97 3.38 1.99
CA LEU A 10 15.54 3.80 0.66
C LEU A 10 15.92 5.25 0.42
N ASP A 11 16.62 5.47 -0.69
CA ASP A 11 17.06 6.78 -1.17
C ASP A 11 16.00 7.35 -2.12
N LEU A 12 14.87 7.71 -1.51
CA LEU A 12 13.68 8.22 -2.17
C LEU A 12 13.11 9.34 -1.29
N PRO A 13 13.19 10.61 -1.72
CA PRO A 13 12.65 11.73 -0.96
C PRO A 13 11.16 11.56 -0.70
N LEU A 14 10.76 11.74 0.55
CA LEU A 14 9.46 11.39 1.08
C LEU A 14 8.91 12.53 1.94
N LYS A 15 7.72 13.01 1.63
CA LYS A 15 6.93 13.86 2.51
C LYS A 15 5.90 13.01 3.23
N LEU A 16 5.90 13.05 4.56
CA LEU A 16 4.92 12.38 5.42
C LEU A 16 4.03 13.45 6.05
N VAL A 17 2.74 13.43 5.75
CA VAL A 17 1.74 14.21 6.47
C VAL A 17 1.23 13.37 7.62
N LEU A 18 1.21 13.96 8.81
CA LEU A 18 0.84 13.26 10.04
C LEU A 18 -0.68 13.37 10.29
N THR A 19 -1.21 12.41 11.05
CA THR A 19 -2.52 12.58 11.70
C THR A 19 -2.41 13.55 12.88
N GLU A 20 -3.53 13.94 13.47
CA GLU A 20 -3.54 14.75 14.70
C GLU A 20 -2.81 14.02 15.85
N GLU A 21 -3.05 12.71 16.00
CA GLU A 21 -2.38 11.89 17.00
C GLU A 21 -0.87 11.80 16.75
N GLY A 22 -0.47 11.53 15.50
CA GLY A 22 0.93 11.52 15.10
C GLY A 22 1.60 12.86 15.40
N SER A 23 0.99 13.97 14.99
CA SER A 23 1.49 15.32 15.25
C SER A 23 1.70 15.59 16.74
N THR A 24 0.71 15.23 17.57
CA THR A 24 0.77 15.38 19.03
C THR A 24 1.95 14.63 19.64
N VAL A 25 2.22 13.41 19.18
CA VAL A 25 3.32 12.58 19.69
C VAL A 25 4.67 13.18 19.34
N PHE A 26 4.87 13.61 18.09
CA PHE A 26 6.12 14.23 17.66
C PHE A 26 6.37 15.57 18.37
N ILE A 27 5.34 16.40 18.56
CA ILE A 27 5.43 17.66 19.31
C ILE A 27 5.81 17.39 20.77
N ARG A 28 5.17 16.41 21.43
CA ARG A 28 5.51 16.03 22.82
C ARG A 28 6.95 15.52 22.97
N GLN A 29 7.51 14.94 21.91
CA GLN A 29 8.91 14.50 21.88
C GLN A 29 9.88 15.62 21.45
N ASN A 30 9.43 16.88 21.43
CA ASN A 30 10.20 18.05 20.97
C ASN A 30 10.78 17.88 19.55
N LYS A 31 10.08 17.15 18.67
CA LYS A 31 10.44 17.04 17.25
C LYS A 31 9.73 18.12 16.47
N LYS A 32 10.51 18.93 15.75
CA LYS A 32 9.98 20.01 14.91
C LYS A 32 9.32 19.44 13.66
N LEU A 33 8.06 19.79 13.43
CA LEU A 33 7.36 19.49 12.17
C LEU A 33 7.73 20.54 11.12
N THR A 34 7.86 20.09 9.88
CA THR A 34 8.16 20.94 8.73
C THR A 34 6.87 21.28 8.01
N LYS A 35 6.71 22.55 7.65
CA LYS A 35 5.66 23.01 6.74
C LYS A 35 6.14 22.85 5.30
N PHE A 36 5.36 22.19 4.46
CA PHE A 36 5.69 22.04 3.04
C PHE A 36 4.42 22.08 2.18
N LYS A 37 4.60 22.43 0.91
CA LYS A 37 3.53 22.45 -0.10
C LYS A 37 3.50 21.12 -0.85
N LEU A 38 2.30 20.61 -1.09
CA LEU A 38 2.05 19.39 -1.86
C LEU A 38 1.73 19.70 -3.33
N ALA A 39 1.61 18.66 -4.15
CA ALA A 39 1.32 18.76 -5.58
C ALA A 39 -0.03 19.44 -5.91
N ASP A 40 -1.01 19.33 -5.00
CA ASP A 40 -2.32 19.98 -5.08
C ASP A 40 -2.31 21.44 -4.59
N ASN A 41 -1.12 21.99 -4.37
CA ASN A 41 -0.86 23.31 -3.80
C ASN A 41 -1.34 23.53 -2.35
N VAL A 42 -1.75 22.47 -1.65
CA VAL A 42 -2.12 22.57 -0.22
C VAL A 42 -0.87 22.59 0.65
N GLU A 43 -0.86 23.47 1.64
CA GLU A 43 0.18 23.49 2.68
C GLU A 43 -0.16 22.51 3.79
N GLU A 44 0.79 21.64 4.13
CA GLU A 44 0.64 20.61 5.15
C GLU A 44 1.82 20.64 6.13
N TYR A 45 1.63 20.01 7.28
CA TYR A 45 2.67 19.86 8.30
C TYR A 45 3.04 18.39 8.48
N GLY A 46 4.33 18.11 8.61
CA GLY A 46 4.80 16.77 8.91
C GLY A 46 6.31 16.60 8.81
N LEU A 47 6.75 15.49 8.22
CA LEU A 47 8.17 15.14 8.09
C LEU A 47 8.58 15.13 6.62
N ALA A 48 9.59 15.92 6.27
CA ALA A 48 10.26 15.82 4.97
C ALA A 48 11.56 15.04 5.17
N LEU A 49 11.71 13.94 4.44
CA LEU A 49 12.83 13.01 4.54
C LEU A 49 13.50 12.89 3.17
N GLU A 50 14.82 12.99 3.11
CA GLU A 50 15.57 12.69 1.86
C GLU A 50 15.68 11.18 1.63
N LYS A 51 15.78 10.42 2.72
CA LYS A 51 15.90 8.97 2.75
C LYS A 51 15.17 8.43 3.97
N PHE A 52 14.70 7.19 3.91
CA PHE A 52 13.95 6.60 5.02
C PHE A 52 14.22 5.10 5.22
N VAL A 53 13.98 4.65 6.44
CA VAL A 53 14.05 3.24 6.83
C VAL A 53 12.64 2.65 6.73
N PRO A 54 12.36 1.69 5.82
CA PRO A 54 11.00 1.20 5.58
C PRO A 54 10.29 0.69 6.84
N PRO A 55 10.92 -0.12 7.73
CA PRO A 55 10.29 -0.52 8.99
C PRO A 55 9.77 0.63 9.87
N SER A 56 10.42 1.80 9.83
CA SER A 56 10.01 2.97 10.61
C SER A 56 8.72 3.57 10.05
N VAL A 57 8.62 3.71 8.73
CA VAL A 57 7.41 4.19 8.05
C VAL A 57 6.27 3.19 8.25
N GLN A 58 6.55 1.88 8.13
CA GLN A 58 5.56 0.84 8.37
C GLN A 58 5.01 0.88 9.80
N ARG A 59 5.88 1.06 10.80
CA ARG A 59 5.44 1.21 12.20
C ARG A 59 4.52 2.41 12.37
N MET A 60 4.88 3.57 11.80
CA MET A 60 4.04 4.78 11.85
C MET A 60 2.70 4.58 11.15
N LEU A 61 2.65 3.82 10.05
CA LEU A 61 1.40 3.45 9.40
C LEU A 61 0.53 2.59 10.32
N LEU A 62 1.10 1.54 10.92
CA LEU A 62 0.39 0.58 11.79
C LEU A 62 -0.27 1.24 13.00
N ILE A 63 0.35 2.28 13.56
CA ILE A 63 -0.17 3.05 14.70
C ILE A 63 -0.94 4.32 14.30
N ASP A 64 -1.32 4.44 13.02
CA ASP A 64 -2.15 5.53 12.50
C ASP A 64 -1.55 6.95 12.62
N TYR A 65 -0.23 7.07 12.56
CA TYR A 65 0.43 8.38 12.65
C TYR A 65 0.53 9.12 11.31
N ILE A 66 0.35 8.42 10.19
CA ILE A 66 0.50 8.98 8.85
C ILE A 66 -0.86 9.02 8.16
N SER A 67 -1.24 10.20 7.66
CA SER A 67 -2.47 10.43 6.90
C SER A 67 -2.23 10.52 5.39
N LYS A 68 -1.04 10.97 4.98
CA LYS A 68 -0.67 11.09 3.56
C LYS A 68 0.84 10.91 3.39
N ILE A 69 1.24 10.30 2.29
CA ILE A 69 2.63 10.16 1.85
C ILE A 69 2.73 10.76 0.45
N GLU A 70 3.72 11.59 0.17
CA GLU A 70 3.99 12.12 -1.19
C GLU A 70 5.46 11.94 -1.55
N ILE A 71 5.71 11.54 -2.80
CA ILE A 71 7.03 11.57 -3.43
C ILE A 71 6.93 12.35 -4.75
N SER A 72 8.04 12.94 -5.16
CA SER A 72 8.13 13.69 -6.42
C SER A 72 9.46 13.47 -7.09
N ARG A 73 9.47 13.18 -8.38
CA ARG A 73 10.70 13.06 -9.18
C ARG A 73 10.44 13.49 -10.62
N VAL A 74 11.49 13.98 -11.27
CA VAL A 74 11.52 14.13 -12.73
C VAL A 74 11.56 12.75 -13.39
N GLU A 75 12.33 11.83 -12.79
CA GLU A 75 12.52 10.47 -13.26
C GLU A 75 12.26 9.45 -12.14
N PHE A 76 11.28 8.57 -12.36
CA PHE A 76 10.93 7.42 -11.54
C PHE A 76 11.53 6.11 -12.04
N VAL A 77 11.84 5.95 -13.33
CA VAL A 77 12.40 4.69 -13.87
C VAL A 77 13.69 4.29 -13.16
N SER A 78 14.54 5.24 -12.77
CA SER A 78 15.78 4.97 -12.03
C SER A 78 15.56 4.53 -10.58
N ARG A 79 14.35 4.70 -10.03
CA ARG A 79 13.93 4.29 -8.68
C ARG A 79 12.73 3.35 -8.69
N ARG A 80 12.57 2.58 -9.77
CA ARG A 80 11.43 1.68 -10.02
C ARG A 80 11.16 0.78 -8.82
N GLN A 81 12.18 0.10 -8.31
CA GLN A 81 12.05 -0.84 -7.20
C GLN A 81 11.68 -0.14 -5.89
N GLU A 82 12.30 1.01 -5.58
CA GLU A 82 12.00 1.75 -4.36
C GLU A 82 10.54 2.27 -4.32
N VAL A 83 10.00 2.71 -5.46
CA VAL A 83 8.59 3.13 -5.59
C VAL A 83 7.64 1.94 -5.40
N MET A 84 7.97 0.78 -6.01
CA MET A 84 7.19 -0.44 -5.84
C MET A 84 7.20 -0.91 -4.39
N ASP A 85 8.36 -0.91 -3.74
CA ASP A 85 8.52 -1.32 -2.35
C ASP A 85 7.76 -0.40 -1.39
N LEU A 86 7.80 0.92 -1.60
CA LEU A 86 7.00 1.89 -0.84
C LEU A 86 5.50 1.61 -1.01
N SER A 87 5.05 1.39 -2.26
CA SER A 87 3.64 1.10 -2.56
C SER A 87 3.15 -0.16 -1.86
N LYS A 88 3.93 -1.25 -1.94
CA LYS A 88 3.64 -2.51 -1.23
C LYS A 88 3.61 -2.31 0.27
N LEU A 89 4.58 -1.57 0.82
CA LEU A 89 4.67 -1.28 2.25
C LEU A 89 3.41 -0.57 2.76
N ILE A 90 2.89 0.41 2.01
CA ILE A 90 1.67 1.14 2.36
C ILE A 90 0.46 0.20 2.35
N VAL A 91 0.28 -0.58 1.28
CA VAL A 91 -0.85 -1.52 1.14
C VAL A 91 -0.80 -2.59 2.25
N TYR A 92 0.36 -3.22 2.49
CA TYR A 92 0.50 -4.20 3.58
C TYR A 92 0.25 -3.56 4.95
N GLY A 93 0.75 -2.34 5.18
CA GLY A 93 0.50 -1.61 6.42
C GLY A 93 -0.99 -1.44 6.71
N LEU A 94 -1.79 -1.14 5.68
CA LEU A 94 -3.25 -1.03 5.81
C LEU A 94 -3.91 -2.38 6.05
N LEU A 95 -3.55 -3.41 5.30
CA LEU A 95 -4.11 -4.75 5.47
C LEU A 95 -3.82 -5.31 6.87
N TYR A 96 -2.62 -5.09 7.42
CA TYR A 96 -2.28 -5.50 8.78
C TYR A 96 -3.15 -4.80 9.83
N ARG A 97 -3.43 -3.51 9.67
CA ARG A 97 -4.31 -2.77 10.58
C ARG A 97 -5.74 -3.25 10.55
N GLN A 98 -6.26 -3.49 9.35
CA GLN A 98 -7.60 -3.99 9.14
C GLN A 98 -7.76 -5.40 9.71
N PHE A 99 -6.82 -6.30 9.41
CA PHE A 99 -6.80 -7.65 10.00
C PHE A 99 -6.75 -7.60 11.53
N ASN A 100 -5.87 -6.78 12.11
CA ASN A 100 -5.80 -6.60 13.56
C ASN A 100 -7.11 -6.08 14.17
N SER A 101 -7.83 -5.21 13.47
CA SER A 101 -9.12 -4.68 13.93
C SER A 101 -10.23 -5.74 13.80
N GLU A 102 -10.27 -6.47 12.69
CA GLU A 102 -11.22 -7.56 12.46
C GLU A 102 -11.04 -8.69 13.48
N VAL A 103 -9.80 -9.12 13.74
CA VAL A 103 -9.49 -10.11 14.77
C VAL A 103 -9.91 -9.64 16.15
N PHE A 104 -9.63 -8.37 16.49
CA PHE A 104 -10.06 -7.84 17.79
C PHE A 104 -11.59 -7.86 17.94
N ASN A 105 -12.32 -7.48 16.90
CA ASN A 105 -13.78 -7.55 16.89
C ASN A 105 -14.31 -8.99 16.98
N LEU A 106 -13.69 -9.94 16.27
CA LEU A 106 -14.02 -11.38 16.38
C LEU A 106 -13.82 -11.89 17.81
N VAL A 107 -12.72 -11.51 18.45
CA VAL A 107 -12.44 -11.88 19.84
C VAL A 107 -13.51 -11.32 20.78
N LEU A 108 -13.84 -10.03 20.67
CA LEU A 108 -14.87 -9.40 21.52
C LEU A 108 -16.27 -10.00 21.29
N ALA A 109 -16.58 -10.37 20.04
CA ALA A 109 -17.86 -10.97 19.67
C ALA A 109 -17.98 -12.46 20.02
N SER A 110 -16.88 -13.10 20.43
CA SER A 110 -16.87 -14.52 20.79
C SER A 110 -17.76 -14.82 22.00
N GLU A 111 -18.41 -15.99 21.99
CA GLU A 111 -19.23 -16.43 23.13
C GLU A 111 -18.44 -16.52 24.44
N MET A 112 -17.15 -16.84 24.33
CA MET A 112 -16.20 -16.86 25.44
C MET A 112 -16.11 -15.50 26.15
N ILE A 113 -15.92 -14.41 25.41
CA ILE A 113 -15.87 -13.05 25.97
C ILE A 113 -17.25 -12.60 26.47
N LYS A 114 -18.33 -12.92 25.75
CA LYS A 114 -19.69 -12.62 26.22
C LYS A 114 -20.00 -13.29 27.56
N ARG A 115 -19.64 -14.57 27.72
CA ARG A 115 -19.80 -15.30 29.00
C ARG A 115 -18.94 -14.70 30.10
N TRP A 116 -17.67 -14.36 29.81
CA TRP A 116 -16.81 -13.66 30.76
C TRP A 116 -17.45 -12.37 31.26
N ASN A 117 -17.95 -11.53 30.34
CA ASN A 117 -18.56 -10.25 30.67
C ASN A 117 -19.83 -10.40 31.52
N ARG A 118 -20.64 -11.45 31.27
CA ARG A 118 -21.81 -11.77 32.11
C ARG A 118 -21.41 -12.17 33.53
N SER A 119 -20.35 -12.97 33.68
CA SER A 119 -19.88 -13.44 34.99
C SER A 119 -19.02 -12.40 35.73
N ASN A 120 -18.45 -11.43 35.03
CA ASN A 120 -17.52 -10.43 35.58
C ASN A 120 -17.93 -9.00 35.20
N PRO A 121 -19.10 -8.51 35.65
CA PRO A 121 -19.63 -7.20 35.26
C PRO A 121 -18.75 -6.01 35.69
N GLN A 122 -17.88 -6.19 36.70
CA GLN A 122 -16.91 -5.18 37.13
C GLN A 122 -15.61 -5.18 36.32
N SER A 123 -15.43 -6.14 35.41
CA SER A 123 -14.21 -6.32 34.61
C SER A 123 -14.56 -6.78 33.20
N ILE A 124 -15.51 -6.06 32.60
CA ILE A 124 -15.95 -6.25 31.22
C ILE A 124 -14.78 -6.00 30.28
N ILE A 125 -14.71 -6.83 29.24
CA ILE A 125 -13.79 -6.69 28.11
C ILE A 125 -14.63 -6.28 26.89
N ASP A 126 -14.41 -5.06 26.43
CA ASP A 126 -15.06 -4.44 25.28
C ASP A 126 -14.08 -3.51 24.52
N GLU A 127 -14.58 -2.79 23.51
CA GLU A 127 -13.78 -1.85 22.72
C GLU A 127 -13.21 -0.67 23.52
N LYS A 128 -13.85 -0.31 24.64
CA LYS A 128 -13.46 0.82 25.49
C LYS A 128 -12.49 0.42 26.59
N THR A 129 -12.30 -0.89 26.78
CA THR A 129 -11.45 -1.45 27.83
C THR A 129 -10.00 -1.06 27.56
N ARG A 130 -9.43 -0.25 28.46
CA ARG A 130 -8.03 0.15 28.42
C ARG A 130 -7.20 -0.82 29.23
N PHE A 131 -6.36 -1.59 28.56
CA PHE A 131 -5.40 -2.46 29.21
C PHE A 131 -4.14 -1.67 29.56
N ASN A 132 -3.55 -1.96 30.71
CA ASN A 132 -2.23 -1.44 31.04
C ASN A 132 -1.18 -2.14 30.15
N GLU A 133 -0.49 -1.37 29.30
CA GLU A 133 0.50 -1.90 28.36
C GLU A 133 1.65 -2.63 29.08
N GLY A 134 2.16 -2.08 30.20
CA GLY A 134 3.21 -2.73 30.98
C GLY A 134 2.78 -4.10 31.52
N PHE A 135 1.54 -4.20 31.99
CA PHE A 135 0.95 -5.46 32.41
C PHE A 135 0.84 -6.46 31.26
N LEU A 136 0.31 -6.05 30.09
CA LEU A 136 0.17 -6.93 28.93
C LEU A 136 1.52 -7.47 28.47
N GLN A 137 2.54 -6.60 28.37
CA GLN A 137 3.88 -7.00 27.95
C GLN A 137 4.49 -8.01 28.94
N ASN A 138 4.38 -7.76 30.24
CA ASN A 138 4.89 -8.68 31.25
C ASN A 138 4.16 -10.02 31.23
N PHE A 139 2.82 -10.00 31.16
CA PHE A 139 2.00 -11.22 31.11
C PHE A 139 2.35 -12.10 29.91
N LEU A 140 2.54 -11.49 28.74
CA LEU A 140 2.89 -12.20 27.51
C LEU A 140 4.32 -12.74 27.54
N LYS A 141 5.26 -11.95 28.09
CA LYS A 141 6.66 -12.36 28.25
C LYS A 141 6.79 -13.57 29.17
N GLU A 142 6.08 -13.59 30.29
CA GLU A 142 6.04 -14.74 31.21
C GLU A 142 5.46 -16.00 30.56
N ARG A 143 4.66 -15.85 29.49
CA ARG A 143 3.93 -16.93 28.82
C ARG A 143 4.35 -17.10 27.36
N GLU A 144 5.58 -16.73 27.02
CA GLU A 144 6.09 -16.75 25.65
C GLU A 144 5.96 -18.13 24.97
N ARG A 145 6.16 -19.21 25.73
CA ARG A 145 5.94 -20.59 25.26
C ARG A 145 4.48 -20.81 24.88
N THR A 146 3.53 -20.43 25.72
CA THR A 146 2.10 -20.57 25.45
C THR A 146 1.68 -19.70 24.26
N VAL A 147 2.21 -18.48 24.14
CA VAL A 147 2.00 -17.63 22.95
C VAL A 147 2.47 -18.33 21.68
N SER A 148 3.64 -18.97 21.72
CA SER A 148 4.19 -19.71 20.59
C SER A 148 3.35 -20.93 20.23
N GLU A 149 2.84 -21.66 21.23
CA GLU A 149 1.92 -22.79 21.01
C GLU A 149 0.61 -22.36 20.36
N VAL A 150 -0.02 -21.29 20.84
CA VAL A 150 -1.26 -20.74 20.24
C VAL A 150 -1.01 -20.24 18.81
N ARG A 151 0.15 -19.62 18.56
CA ARG A 151 0.55 -19.23 17.22
C ARG A 151 0.67 -20.44 16.29
N GLU A 152 1.25 -21.53 16.77
CA GLU A 152 1.34 -22.77 15.99
C GLU A 152 -0.03 -23.41 15.75
N GLU A 153 -0.95 -23.39 16.73
CA GLU A 153 -2.34 -23.84 16.54
C GLU A 153 -3.07 -23.07 15.43
N LEU A 154 -2.80 -21.76 15.29
CA LEU A 154 -3.34 -20.95 14.21
C LEU A 154 -2.69 -21.29 12.87
N LEU A 155 -1.36 -21.40 12.84
CA LEU A 155 -0.58 -21.50 11.60
C LEU A 155 -0.49 -22.92 11.03
N ALA A 156 -0.36 -23.96 11.85
CA ALA A 156 -0.07 -25.31 11.38
C ALA A 156 -1.07 -25.81 10.31
N PRO A 157 -2.40 -25.64 10.48
CA PRO A 157 -3.34 -26.04 9.43
C PRO A 157 -3.19 -25.24 8.14
N LEU A 158 -2.87 -23.94 8.24
CA LEU A 158 -2.61 -23.10 7.07
C LEU A 158 -1.34 -23.53 6.34
N ARG A 159 -0.27 -23.82 7.07
CA ARG A 159 1.01 -24.25 6.49
C ARG A 159 0.83 -25.55 5.70
N VAL A 160 0.02 -26.48 6.20
CA VAL A 160 -0.34 -27.71 5.47
C VAL A 160 -1.05 -27.37 4.15
N VAL A 161 -2.09 -26.52 4.19
CA VAL A 161 -2.83 -26.10 2.98
C VAL A 161 -1.91 -25.42 1.96
N ILE A 162 -1.04 -24.51 2.39
CA ILE A 162 -0.10 -23.78 1.52
C ILE A 162 0.92 -24.76 0.89
N THR A 163 1.50 -25.64 1.70
CA THR A 163 2.55 -26.55 1.25
C THR A 163 2.01 -27.58 0.26
N GLN A 164 0.78 -28.05 0.47
CA GLN A 164 0.10 -29.04 -0.37
C GLN A 164 -0.53 -28.43 -1.63
N ASN A 165 -0.64 -27.10 -1.73
CA ASN A 165 -1.23 -26.45 -2.90
C ASN A 165 -0.34 -26.65 -4.14
N SER A 166 -0.82 -27.41 -5.12
CA SER A 166 -0.11 -27.69 -6.38
C SER A 166 -0.14 -26.52 -7.37
N ASN A 167 -1.02 -25.54 -7.16
CA ASN A 167 -1.14 -24.36 -8.02
C ASN A 167 -0.15 -23.25 -7.65
N LEU A 168 0.61 -23.42 -6.55
CA LEU A 168 1.61 -22.44 -6.11
C LEU A 168 3.01 -22.94 -6.42
N LEU A 169 3.83 -22.05 -6.97
CA LEU A 169 5.26 -22.24 -7.09
C LEU A 169 5.95 -22.21 -5.71
N PRO A 170 7.15 -22.81 -5.57
CA PRO A 170 7.87 -22.81 -4.29
C PRO A 170 8.07 -21.41 -3.69
N ASP A 171 8.42 -20.42 -4.51
CA ASP A 171 8.60 -19.04 -4.07
C ASP A 171 7.28 -18.42 -3.58
N GLU A 172 6.16 -18.72 -4.24
CA GLU A 172 4.84 -18.24 -3.84
C GLU A 172 4.39 -18.88 -2.52
N LYS A 173 4.70 -20.16 -2.29
CA LYS A 173 4.48 -20.82 -1.00
C LYS A 173 5.27 -20.14 0.10
N ASN A 174 6.55 -19.84 -0.13
CA ASN A 174 7.39 -19.14 0.84
C ASN A 174 6.83 -17.75 1.18
N VAL A 175 6.35 -17.01 0.19
CA VAL A 175 5.69 -15.71 0.39
C VAL A 175 4.43 -15.87 1.24
N GLN A 176 3.56 -16.85 0.95
CA GLN A 176 2.35 -17.07 1.74
C GLN A 176 2.65 -17.50 3.18
N LEU A 177 3.62 -18.39 3.40
CA LEU A 177 4.05 -18.79 4.74
C LEU A 177 4.54 -17.58 5.54
N PHE A 178 5.40 -16.76 4.93
CA PHE A 178 5.88 -15.53 5.56
C PHE A 178 4.76 -14.54 5.87
N LEU A 179 3.82 -14.34 4.94
CA LEU A 179 2.67 -13.45 5.15
C LEU A 179 1.78 -13.92 6.31
N SER A 180 1.54 -15.24 6.42
CA SER A 180 0.73 -15.81 7.48
C SER A 180 1.29 -15.47 8.87
N GLU A 181 2.62 -15.53 9.02
CA GLU A 181 3.30 -15.14 10.24
C GLU A 181 3.26 -13.63 10.48
N LYS A 182 3.45 -12.84 9.41
CA LYS A 182 3.45 -11.37 9.51
C LYS A 182 2.11 -10.79 9.95
N PHE A 183 0.98 -11.34 9.49
CA PHE A 183 -0.33 -10.91 9.93
C PHE A 183 -0.52 -11.15 11.44
N LEU A 184 -0.17 -12.34 11.93
CA LEU A 184 -0.26 -12.65 13.36
C LEU A 184 0.71 -11.79 14.19
N PHE A 185 1.93 -11.56 13.70
CA PHE A 185 2.92 -10.74 14.40
C PHE A 185 2.44 -9.30 14.64
N ASN A 186 1.61 -8.75 13.74
CA ASN A 186 1.08 -7.40 13.84
C ASN A 186 -0.24 -7.31 14.66
N LEU A 187 -0.69 -8.41 15.27
CA LEU A 187 -1.81 -8.37 16.21
C LEU A 187 -1.43 -7.62 17.50
N ARG A 188 -2.38 -6.82 17.99
CA ARG A 188 -2.21 -6.05 19.23
C ARG A 188 -2.02 -6.97 20.46
N PRO A 189 -1.24 -6.56 21.48
CA PRO A 189 -0.96 -7.40 22.66
C PRO A 189 -2.21 -7.91 23.38
N VAL A 190 -3.29 -7.11 23.45
CA VAL A 190 -4.55 -7.53 24.09
C VAL A 190 -5.18 -8.75 23.40
N VAL A 191 -5.06 -8.89 22.09
CA VAL A 191 -5.57 -10.08 21.37
C VAL A 191 -4.82 -11.32 21.86
N TRP A 192 -3.49 -11.26 21.90
CA TRP A 192 -2.67 -12.36 22.41
C TRP A 192 -2.96 -12.67 23.87
N PHE A 193 -3.17 -11.65 24.71
CA PHE A 193 -3.57 -11.83 26.10
C PHE A 193 -4.87 -12.62 26.20
N ILE A 194 -5.89 -12.28 25.42
CA ILE A 194 -7.17 -12.99 25.42
C ILE A 194 -6.99 -14.43 24.94
N LEU A 195 -6.28 -14.63 23.82
CA LEU A 195 -6.06 -15.99 23.29
C LEU A 195 -5.33 -16.89 24.31
N VAL A 196 -4.32 -16.36 25.02
CA VAL A 196 -3.60 -17.12 26.04
C VAL A 196 -4.44 -17.33 27.30
N LYS A 197 -5.09 -16.29 27.81
CA LYS A 197 -5.84 -16.34 29.08
C LYS A 197 -7.03 -17.28 29.03
N PHE A 198 -7.70 -17.35 27.88
CA PHE A 198 -8.94 -18.11 27.74
C PHE A 198 -8.74 -19.43 26.96
N ARG A 199 -7.50 -19.85 26.74
CA ARG A 199 -7.17 -21.14 26.10
C ARG A 199 -7.81 -22.29 26.86
N GLY A 200 -8.39 -23.23 26.13
CA GLY A 200 -9.03 -24.44 26.68
C GLY A 200 -10.45 -24.23 27.22
N LEU A 201 -10.99 -23.01 27.15
CA LEU A 201 -12.40 -22.77 27.48
C LEU A 201 -13.33 -23.11 26.31
N GLU A 202 -14.60 -23.36 26.64
CA GLU A 202 -15.62 -23.65 25.63
C GLU A 202 -15.74 -22.49 24.61
N GLY A 203 -15.73 -22.83 23.32
CA GLY A 203 -15.76 -21.86 22.22
C GLY A 203 -14.40 -21.35 21.76
N TYR A 204 -13.30 -21.71 22.42
CA TYR A 204 -11.94 -21.31 22.02
C TYR A 204 -11.56 -21.82 20.62
N ASP A 205 -11.85 -23.08 20.31
CA ASP A 205 -11.52 -23.67 18.99
C ASP A 205 -12.28 -23.00 17.84
N VAL A 206 -13.52 -22.56 18.10
CA VAL A 206 -14.33 -21.81 17.14
C VAL A 206 -13.67 -20.46 16.86
N LEU A 207 -13.24 -19.74 17.89
CA LEU A 207 -12.51 -18.49 17.75
C LEU A 207 -11.21 -18.68 16.94
N LEU A 208 -10.42 -19.72 17.22
CA LEU A 208 -9.21 -19.99 16.43
C LEU A 208 -9.52 -20.27 14.96
N LYS A 209 -10.59 -21.01 14.68
CA LYS A 209 -11.05 -21.28 13.32
C LYS A 209 -11.46 -19.98 12.60
N ASP A 210 -12.18 -19.09 13.28
CA ASP A 210 -12.61 -17.81 12.71
C ASP A 210 -11.43 -16.88 12.44
N ILE A 211 -10.47 -16.79 13.36
CA ILE A 211 -9.21 -16.05 13.16
C ILE A 211 -8.43 -16.61 11.97
N ARG A 212 -8.34 -17.95 11.85
CA ARG A 212 -7.66 -18.61 10.72
C ARG A 212 -8.36 -18.32 9.39
N SER A 213 -9.68 -18.32 9.36
CA SER A 213 -10.48 -17.96 8.18
C SER A 213 -10.21 -16.52 7.76
N GLY A 214 -10.23 -15.59 8.72
CA GLY A 214 -9.85 -14.19 8.51
C GLY A 214 -8.42 -14.06 7.96
N LEU A 215 -7.47 -14.81 8.53
CA LEU A 215 -6.08 -14.82 8.08
C LEU A 215 -5.95 -15.23 6.61
N SER A 216 -6.60 -16.33 6.20
CA SER A 216 -6.64 -16.75 4.79
C SER A 216 -7.18 -15.66 3.88
N LYS A 217 -8.29 -15.01 4.28
CA LYS A 217 -8.90 -13.92 3.50
C LYS A 217 -7.95 -12.75 3.31
N TYR A 218 -7.25 -12.31 4.35
CA TYR A 218 -6.29 -11.20 4.23
C TYR A 218 -5.02 -11.58 3.48
N MET A 219 -4.58 -12.83 3.57
CA MET A 219 -3.49 -13.34 2.74
C MET A 219 -3.84 -13.27 1.25
N GLU A 220 -5.06 -13.64 0.86
CA GLU A 220 -5.52 -13.50 -0.51
C GLU A 220 -5.63 -12.02 -0.93
N LYS A 221 -6.23 -11.16 -0.09
CA LYS A 221 -6.25 -9.70 -0.33
C LYS A 221 -4.85 -9.13 -0.55
N SER A 222 -3.85 -9.65 0.15
CA SER A 222 -2.48 -9.14 0.07
C SER A 222 -1.83 -9.24 -1.32
N ARG A 223 -2.39 -10.06 -2.22
CA ARG A 223 -1.97 -10.14 -3.63
C ARG A 223 -2.17 -8.83 -4.39
N ILE A 224 -3.15 -8.00 -3.99
CA ILE A 224 -3.39 -6.69 -4.61
C ILE A 224 -2.19 -5.76 -4.48
N ALA A 225 -1.33 -5.94 -3.47
CA ALA A 225 -0.18 -5.08 -3.24
C ALA A 225 0.79 -5.08 -4.44
N GLU A 226 0.96 -6.24 -5.10
CA GLU A 226 1.79 -6.36 -6.29
C GLU A 226 1.17 -5.63 -7.48
N TYR A 227 -0.12 -5.87 -7.74
CA TYR A 227 -0.85 -5.21 -8.82
C TYR A 227 -0.89 -3.69 -8.67
N VAL A 228 -1.11 -3.20 -7.44
CA VAL A 228 -1.08 -1.76 -7.12
C VAL A 228 0.30 -1.18 -7.36
N ALA A 229 1.37 -1.84 -6.90
CA ALA A 229 2.73 -1.36 -7.08
C ALA A 229 3.14 -1.31 -8.56
N LEU A 230 2.80 -2.34 -9.34
CA LEU A 230 3.01 -2.37 -10.79
C LEU A 230 2.22 -1.25 -11.48
N MET A 231 0.96 -1.05 -11.09
CA MET A 231 0.12 -0.01 -11.66
C MET A 231 0.67 1.39 -11.44
N ILE A 232 1.07 1.70 -10.21
CA ILE A 232 1.65 3.00 -9.87
C ILE A 232 2.90 3.29 -10.70
N ILE A 233 3.80 2.31 -10.82
CA ILE A 233 5.06 2.55 -11.52
C ILE A 233 4.87 2.69 -13.03
N GLU A 234 3.94 1.94 -13.63
CA GLU A 234 3.61 2.09 -15.04
C GLU A 234 2.99 3.47 -15.33
N LEU A 235 2.05 3.94 -14.49
CA LEU A 235 1.49 5.29 -14.62
C LEU A 235 2.55 6.38 -14.44
N ALA A 236 3.46 6.21 -13.46
CA ALA A 236 4.52 7.16 -13.18
C ALA A 236 5.55 7.25 -14.33
N VAL A 237 5.98 6.11 -14.86
CA VAL A 237 6.90 6.04 -16.01
C VAL A 237 6.23 6.58 -17.27
N ASN A 238 4.93 6.36 -17.45
CA ASN A 238 4.21 6.95 -18.58
C ASN A 238 4.20 8.48 -18.50
N ALA A 239 3.84 9.04 -17.35
CA ALA A 239 3.85 10.49 -17.13
C ALA A 239 5.26 11.10 -17.30
N GLU A 240 6.28 10.40 -16.80
CA GLU A 240 7.69 10.75 -17.02
C GLU A 240 8.04 10.79 -18.52
N ASN A 241 7.71 9.74 -19.27
CA ASN A 241 8.02 9.66 -20.69
C ASN A 241 7.32 10.76 -21.49
N THR A 242 6.07 11.09 -21.17
CA THR A 242 5.35 12.22 -21.79
C THR A 242 6.09 13.54 -21.54
N ASN A 243 6.50 13.81 -20.30
CA ASN A 243 7.24 15.02 -19.96
C ASN A 243 8.60 15.09 -20.68
N LEU A 244 9.33 13.97 -20.75
CA LEU A 244 10.61 13.91 -21.45
C LEU A 244 10.47 14.17 -22.96
N LYS A 245 9.48 13.56 -23.62
CA LYS A 245 9.21 13.78 -25.05
C LYS A 245 8.85 15.24 -25.32
N ARG A 246 7.95 15.81 -24.50
CA ARG A 246 7.53 17.21 -24.60
C ARG A 246 8.73 18.15 -24.49
N GLU A 247 9.54 17.97 -23.46
CA GLU A 247 10.69 18.85 -23.23
C GLU A 247 11.78 18.67 -24.29
N ALA A 248 12.02 17.43 -24.75
CA ALA A 248 12.94 17.18 -25.87
C ALA A 248 12.50 17.90 -27.15
N ALA A 249 11.20 17.87 -27.49
CA ALA A 249 10.66 18.60 -28.63
C ALA A 249 10.88 20.12 -28.52
N LEU A 250 10.79 20.67 -27.30
CA LEU A 250 11.03 22.09 -27.03
C LEU A 250 12.51 22.48 -27.08
N LEU A 251 13.41 21.61 -26.62
CA LEU A 251 14.85 21.86 -26.54
C LEU A 251 15.56 21.70 -27.89
N TYR A 252 15.16 20.71 -28.70
CA TYR A 252 15.86 20.33 -29.92
C TYR A 252 15.20 20.81 -31.22
N ARG A 253 14.20 21.71 -31.14
CA ARG A 253 13.44 22.35 -32.24
C ARG A 253 14.06 22.11 -33.63
N GLY A 254 13.71 21.02 -34.30
CA GLY A 254 14.39 20.52 -35.49
C GLY A 254 13.92 19.12 -35.92
N PRO A 255 14.62 18.43 -36.86
CA PRO A 255 14.22 17.13 -37.41
C PRO A 255 14.47 15.94 -36.46
N MET A 256 14.93 16.21 -35.23
CA MET A 256 15.18 15.17 -34.24
C MET A 256 13.85 14.59 -33.76
N ASP A 257 13.69 13.27 -33.89
CA ASP A 257 12.55 12.56 -33.34
C ASP A 257 12.54 12.71 -31.82
N ALA A 258 11.47 13.27 -31.26
CA ALA A 258 11.30 13.44 -29.82
C ALA A 258 11.37 12.11 -29.06
N ASN A 259 11.09 10.97 -29.71
CA ASN A 259 11.22 9.65 -29.10
C ASN A 259 12.68 9.22 -28.87
N SER A 260 13.67 9.86 -29.51
CA SER A 260 15.09 9.60 -29.27
C SER A 260 15.47 9.79 -27.79
N VAL A 261 14.79 10.69 -27.06
CA VAL A 261 15.01 10.91 -25.62
C VAL A 261 14.77 9.65 -24.77
N LEU A 262 13.96 8.70 -25.24
CA LEU A 262 13.68 7.46 -24.52
C LEU A 262 14.80 6.44 -24.63
N PHE A 263 15.64 6.54 -25.66
CA PHE A 263 16.64 5.52 -25.99
C PHE A 263 18.07 6.06 -25.92
N GLU A 264 18.27 7.37 -26.05
CA GLU A 264 19.58 8.02 -26.03
C GLU A 264 19.94 8.61 -24.67
N PRO A 265 20.90 8.02 -23.91
CA PRO A 265 21.19 8.44 -22.54
C PRO A 265 21.64 9.89 -22.39
N LYS A 266 22.41 10.42 -23.36
CA LYS A 266 22.92 11.80 -23.32
C LYS A 266 21.80 12.83 -23.50
N ILE A 267 20.88 12.56 -24.43
CA ILE A 267 19.72 13.42 -24.66
C ILE A 267 18.83 13.38 -23.43
N ARG A 268 18.54 12.18 -22.93
CA ARG A 268 17.74 11.96 -21.73
C ARG A 268 18.25 12.72 -20.52
N GLN A 269 19.55 12.58 -20.21
CA GLN A 269 20.17 13.25 -19.08
C GLN A 269 20.04 14.77 -19.18
N ARG A 270 20.27 15.35 -20.37
CA ARG A 270 20.12 16.79 -20.59
C ARG A 270 18.67 17.26 -20.41
N VAL A 271 17.70 16.49 -20.90
CA VAL A 271 16.28 16.81 -20.74
C VAL A 271 15.86 16.73 -19.26
N ILE A 272 16.33 15.73 -18.53
CA ILE A 272 16.10 15.60 -17.07
C ILE A 272 16.63 16.83 -16.33
N GLU A 273 17.86 17.25 -16.61
CA GLU A 273 18.47 18.44 -15.97
C GLU A 273 17.67 19.72 -16.25
N GLU A 274 17.12 19.87 -17.45
CA GLU A 274 16.27 21.03 -17.78
C GLU A 274 14.92 20.98 -17.06
N LEU A 275 14.28 19.82 -16.96
CA LEU A 275 13.04 19.64 -16.18
C LEU A 275 13.28 19.92 -14.69
N GLU A 276 14.40 19.47 -14.12
CA GLU A 276 14.79 19.76 -12.74
C GLU A 276 14.96 21.27 -12.51
N LYS A 277 15.63 21.99 -13.42
CA LYS A 277 15.77 23.45 -13.35
C LYS A 277 14.43 24.17 -13.41
N LYS A 278 13.47 23.66 -14.18
CA LYS A 278 12.10 24.21 -14.28
C LYS A 278 11.21 23.82 -13.10
N GLY A 279 11.65 22.88 -12.25
CA GLY A 279 10.82 22.32 -11.17
C GLY A 279 9.65 21.49 -11.70
N GLU A 280 9.74 20.95 -12.92
CA GLU A 280 8.71 20.11 -13.52
C GLU A 280 8.95 18.65 -13.16
N ALA A 281 8.13 18.13 -12.26
CA ALA A 281 8.20 16.76 -11.76
C ALA A 281 6.83 16.07 -11.83
N VAL A 282 6.86 14.74 -11.81
CA VAL A 282 5.69 13.91 -11.55
C VAL A 282 5.58 13.68 -10.05
N TYR A 283 4.37 13.78 -9.50
CA TYR A 283 4.11 13.57 -8.07
C TYR A 283 3.21 12.36 -7.88
N LEU A 284 3.55 11.54 -6.89
CA LEU A 284 2.74 10.42 -6.43
C LEU A 284 2.36 10.64 -4.97
N SER A 285 1.08 10.54 -4.67
CA SER A 285 0.53 10.77 -3.35
C SER A 285 -0.34 9.59 -2.91
N TRP A 286 -0.14 9.10 -1.70
CA TRP A 286 -0.98 8.09 -1.05
C TRP A 286 -1.67 8.74 0.14
N LYS A 287 -2.96 8.99 0.02
CA LYS A 287 -3.83 9.41 1.12
C LYS A 287 -4.44 8.17 1.78
N ILE A 288 -4.27 8.08 3.09
CA ILE A 288 -4.57 6.90 3.89
C ILE A 288 -5.73 7.23 4.84
N GLY A 289 -6.77 6.41 4.79
CA GLY A 289 -7.89 6.48 5.71
C GLY A 289 -7.48 6.06 7.12
N GLY A 290 -7.79 6.90 8.10
CA GLY A 290 -7.49 6.65 9.51
C GLY A 290 -8.48 5.70 10.17
N THR A 291 -8.17 5.33 11.41
CA THR A 291 -9.10 4.60 12.30
C THR A 291 -10.11 5.51 12.98
N SER A 292 -9.73 6.78 13.21
CA SER A 292 -10.56 7.83 13.82
C SER A 292 -11.26 8.74 12.81
N SER A 293 -10.96 8.62 11.51
CA SER A 293 -11.62 9.41 10.49
C SER A 293 -13.08 8.97 10.31
N SER A 294 -13.94 9.92 9.94
CA SER A 294 -15.40 9.78 9.80
C SER A 294 -15.85 8.43 9.22
N ILE A 295 -16.96 7.89 9.75
CA ILE A 295 -17.64 6.67 9.29
C ILE A 295 -17.61 6.62 7.74
N GLY A 296 -17.05 5.53 7.19
CA GLY A 296 -16.91 5.34 5.73
C GLY A 296 -15.52 5.63 5.15
N THR A 297 -14.55 6.08 5.94
CA THR A 297 -13.16 6.31 5.48
C THR A 297 -12.16 5.25 5.96
N GLN A 298 -12.56 4.38 6.89
CA GLN A 298 -11.72 3.29 7.39
C GLN A 298 -11.36 2.33 6.26
N GLY A 299 -10.06 2.03 6.10
CA GLY A 299 -9.60 1.13 5.05
C GLY A 299 -9.51 1.73 3.65
N LYS A 300 -9.80 3.03 3.50
CA LYS A 300 -9.68 3.71 2.22
C LYS A 300 -8.21 4.05 1.94
N LEU A 301 -7.74 3.67 0.75
CA LEU A 301 -6.48 4.13 0.19
C LEU A 301 -6.78 4.90 -1.09
N GLN A 302 -6.37 6.16 -1.16
CA GLN A 302 -6.44 6.94 -2.39
C GLN A 302 -5.02 7.23 -2.86
N ILE A 303 -4.72 6.84 -4.09
CA ILE A 303 -3.42 7.04 -4.72
C ILE A 303 -3.63 8.02 -5.86
N THR A 304 -2.87 9.10 -5.88
CA THR A 304 -3.03 10.17 -6.86
C THR A 304 -1.71 10.46 -7.54
N LEU A 305 -1.72 10.40 -8.87
CA LEU A 305 -0.63 10.88 -9.72
C LEU A 305 -0.99 12.28 -10.20
N TYR A 306 -0.07 13.22 -10.01
CA TYR A 306 -0.16 14.57 -10.57
C TYR A 306 0.92 14.72 -11.63
N ASN A 307 0.50 15.05 -12.85
CA ASN A 307 1.40 15.41 -13.93
C ASN A 307 0.98 16.73 -14.55
N ARG A 308 1.90 17.68 -14.68
CA ARG A 308 1.63 18.92 -15.39
C ARG A 308 1.62 18.61 -16.88
N ASP A 309 0.44 18.53 -17.48
CA ASP A 309 0.27 18.05 -18.84
C ASP A 309 -1.00 18.61 -19.51
N VAL A 310 -0.90 18.86 -20.81
CA VAL A 310 -1.92 19.49 -21.64
C VAL A 310 -2.85 18.44 -22.27
N GLU A 311 -2.42 17.17 -22.31
CA GLU A 311 -3.14 16.05 -22.97
C GLU A 311 -4.15 15.33 -22.06
N TYR A 312 -4.75 16.05 -21.11
CA TYR A 312 -5.74 15.50 -20.16
C TYR A 312 -6.87 14.69 -20.82
N ARG A 313 -7.42 15.17 -21.95
CA ARG A 313 -8.58 14.54 -22.60
C ARG A 313 -8.24 13.17 -23.17
N GLU A 314 -7.09 13.06 -23.81
CA GLU A 314 -6.61 11.79 -24.38
C GLU A 314 -6.36 10.76 -23.26
N ILE A 315 -5.76 11.20 -22.15
CA ILE A 315 -5.57 10.36 -20.95
C ILE A 315 -6.90 9.87 -20.38
N LYS A 316 -7.89 10.75 -20.31
CA LYS A 316 -9.21 10.40 -19.81
C LYS A 316 -9.91 9.38 -20.72
N ASP A 317 -9.97 9.66 -22.01
CA ASP A 317 -10.69 8.82 -22.98
C ASP A 317 -10.05 7.42 -23.09
N ASN A 318 -8.72 7.34 -23.00
CA ASN A 318 -7.98 6.08 -23.00
C ASN A 318 -8.22 5.28 -21.70
N ILE A 319 -8.28 5.92 -20.53
CA ILE A 319 -8.62 5.23 -19.26
C ILE A 319 -10.07 4.74 -19.26
N ASP A 320 -11.02 5.57 -19.67
CA ASP A 320 -12.45 5.25 -19.62
C ASP A 320 -12.81 4.11 -20.59
N SER A 321 -12.22 4.10 -21.79
CA SER A 321 -12.45 3.06 -22.81
C SER A 321 -11.84 1.70 -22.44
N LYS A 322 -10.65 1.67 -21.86
CA LYS A 322 -9.93 0.42 -21.55
C LYS A 322 -10.39 -0.23 -20.25
N LYS A 323 -10.97 0.53 -19.30
CA LYS A 323 -11.61 -0.01 -18.07
C LYS A 323 -12.69 -1.06 -18.36
N GLN A 324 -13.30 -1.03 -19.54
CA GLN A 324 -14.34 -1.96 -19.98
C GLN A 324 -13.84 -3.08 -20.91
N ALA A 325 -12.52 -3.24 -21.08
CA ALA A 325 -11.96 -4.23 -21.99
C ALA A 325 -12.24 -5.67 -21.52
N ASP A 326 -12.66 -6.54 -22.45
CA ASP A 326 -12.93 -7.96 -22.18
C ASP A 326 -11.60 -8.74 -22.02
N LEU A 327 -11.33 -9.19 -20.78
CA LEU A 327 -10.11 -9.91 -20.42
C LEU A 327 -10.14 -11.40 -20.80
N LYS A 328 -11.26 -11.92 -21.33
CA LYS A 328 -11.50 -13.37 -21.50
C LYS A 328 -10.63 -14.07 -22.55
N LYS A 329 -9.73 -13.39 -23.26
CA LYS A 329 -8.98 -13.98 -24.39
C LYS A 329 -7.47 -13.80 -24.39
N LYS A 330 -6.86 -13.04 -23.47
CA LYS A 330 -5.41 -12.79 -23.46
C LYS A 330 -4.88 -12.65 -22.04
N SER A 331 -3.75 -13.26 -21.73
CA SER A 331 -3.01 -13.00 -20.50
C SER A 331 -2.23 -11.69 -20.60
N LEU A 332 -1.88 -11.10 -19.46
CA LEU A 332 -1.08 -9.87 -19.40
C LEU A 332 0.25 -10.04 -20.16
N PHE A 333 0.81 -11.25 -20.11
CA PHE A 333 2.01 -11.64 -20.85
C PHE A 333 1.80 -11.75 -22.36
N ASP A 334 0.62 -12.17 -22.83
CA ASP A 334 0.31 -12.23 -24.27
C ASP A 334 0.23 -10.82 -24.87
N PHE A 335 -0.30 -9.85 -24.11
CA PHE A 335 -0.28 -8.44 -24.52
C PHE A 335 1.14 -7.89 -24.63
N TYR A 336 2.05 -8.26 -23.72
CA TYR A 336 3.47 -7.88 -23.81
C TYR A 336 4.18 -8.42 -25.06
N LYS A 337 3.76 -9.60 -25.55
CA LYS A 337 4.36 -10.24 -26.73
C LYS A 337 3.87 -9.70 -28.07
N GLU A 338 2.64 -9.18 -28.12
CA GLU A 338 2.03 -8.69 -29.36
C GLU A 338 2.45 -7.26 -29.73
N LEU A 339 3.25 -6.59 -28.89
CA LEU A 339 3.70 -5.23 -29.14
C LEU A 339 4.88 -5.19 -30.12
N PRO A 340 4.86 -4.27 -31.10
CA PRO A 340 6.04 -4.02 -31.93
C PRO A 340 7.18 -3.52 -31.04
N GLN A 341 8.37 -4.14 -31.19
CA GLN A 341 9.58 -3.68 -30.52
C GLN A 341 9.84 -2.22 -30.92
N GLY A 342 9.63 -1.30 -29.98
CA GLY A 342 9.86 0.14 -30.17
C GLY A 342 8.64 1.05 -29.98
N GLY A 343 7.43 0.52 -29.86
CA GLY A 343 6.21 1.31 -29.58
C GLY A 343 5.86 1.31 -28.10
N GLY A 344 6.52 2.13 -27.29
CA GLY A 344 6.09 2.44 -25.92
C GLY A 344 4.87 3.35 -25.97
N ASP A 345 3.73 2.80 -26.39
CA ASP A 345 2.47 3.52 -26.47
C ASP A 345 1.63 3.27 -25.22
N MET A 346 0.87 4.28 -24.86
CA MET A 346 0.05 4.48 -23.66
C MET A 346 -0.87 3.30 -23.27
N ASP A 347 -1.07 2.36 -24.17
CA ASP A 347 -2.01 1.25 -24.07
C ASP A 347 -1.69 0.25 -22.94
N LEU A 348 -0.42 -0.04 -22.62
CA LEU A 348 -0.08 -1.08 -21.63
C LEU A 348 -0.55 -0.77 -20.21
N GLY A 349 -0.27 0.45 -19.72
CA GLY A 349 -0.65 0.87 -18.37
C GLY A 349 -2.16 0.82 -18.15
N LEU A 350 -2.94 0.91 -19.21
CA LEU A 350 -4.40 0.94 -19.17
C LEU A 350 -5.02 -0.44 -19.10
N TYR A 351 -4.42 -1.45 -19.75
CA TYR A 351 -4.84 -2.85 -19.59
C TYR A 351 -4.67 -3.34 -18.16
N TYR A 352 -3.63 -2.88 -17.46
CA TYR A 352 -3.42 -3.21 -16.05
C TYR A 352 -4.55 -2.70 -15.14
N LEU A 353 -5.26 -1.61 -15.49
CA LEU A 353 -6.41 -1.14 -14.70
C LEU A 353 -7.53 -2.18 -14.68
N SER A 354 -7.77 -2.84 -15.81
CA SER A 354 -8.79 -3.87 -15.95
C SER A 354 -8.41 -5.13 -15.17
N TYR A 355 -7.15 -5.57 -15.26
CA TYR A 355 -6.65 -6.69 -14.44
C TYR A 355 -6.66 -6.37 -12.94
N LEU A 356 -6.31 -5.15 -12.55
CA LEU A 356 -6.36 -4.70 -11.16
C LEU A 356 -7.82 -4.70 -10.66
N ASN A 357 -8.77 -4.24 -11.46
CA ASN A 357 -10.19 -4.29 -11.12
C ASN A 357 -10.66 -5.74 -10.89
N GLU A 358 -10.37 -6.66 -11.81
CA GLU A 358 -10.72 -8.08 -11.67
C GLU A 358 -10.06 -8.72 -10.43
N ALA A 359 -8.78 -8.40 -10.19
CA ALA A 359 -8.06 -8.89 -9.02
C ALA A 359 -8.67 -8.36 -7.71
N CYS A 360 -9.07 -7.08 -7.67
CA CYS A 360 -9.75 -6.47 -6.53
C CYS A 360 -11.12 -7.10 -6.28
N GLU A 361 -11.93 -7.31 -7.32
CA GLU A 361 -13.25 -7.95 -7.21
C GLU A 361 -13.15 -9.37 -6.63
N LYS A 362 -12.17 -10.17 -7.08
CA LYS A 362 -11.94 -11.54 -6.60
C LYS A 362 -11.67 -11.62 -5.09
N VAL A 363 -11.09 -10.57 -4.51
CA VAL A 363 -10.75 -10.53 -3.08
C VAL A 363 -11.66 -9.60 -2.27
N GLY A 364 -12.75 -9.11 -2.89
CA GLY A 364 -13.74 -8.25 -2.25
C GLY A 364 -13.24 -6.84 -1.91
N VAL A 365 -12.29 -6.31 -2.68
CA VAL A 365 -11.79 -4.94 -2.59
C VAL A 365 -12.53 -4.08 -3.61
N LYS A 366 -13.08 -2.93 -3.21
CA LYS A 366 -13.68 -1.99 -4.16
C LYS A 366 -12.59 -1.11 -4.77
N PHE A 367 -12.55 -1.03 -6.09
CA PHE A 367 -11.58 -0.24 -6.83
C PHE A 367 -12.28 0.73 -7.78
N GLU A 368 -11.82 1.98 -7.77
CA GLU A 368 -12.29 3.04 -8.68
C GLU A 368 -11.09 3.83 -9.21
N SER A 369 -11.11 4.14 -10.50
CA SER A 369 -10.17 5.06 -11.14
C SER A 369 -10.92 6.28 -11.69
N LEU A 370 -10.30 7.45 -11.59
CA LEU A 370 -10.83 8.73 -12.09
C LEU A 370 -9.70 9.59 -12.64
N VAL A 371 -9.92 10.22 -13.79
CA VAL A 371 -9.02 11.23 -14.38
C VAL A 371 -9.68 12.60 -14.32
N SER A 372 -9.00 13.57 -13.74
CA SER A 372 -9.44 14.96 -13.63
C SER A 372 -8.30 15.93 -13.98
N GLN A 373 -8.59 17.23 -14.04
CA GLN A 373 -7.61 18.27 -14.31
C GLN A 373 -7.77 19.41 -13.31
N ILE A 374 -6.66 19.91 -12.77
CA ILE A 374 -6.60 21.18 -12.04
C ILE A 374 -6.34 22.27 -13.07
N LYS A 375 -7.37 23.09 -13.35
CA LYS A 375 -7.37 24.06 -14.45
C LYS A 375 -6.37 25.19 -14.22
N GLU A 376 -6.16 25.59 -12.98
CA GLU A 376 -5.29 26.71 -12.63
C GLU A 376 -3.80 26.42 -12.92
N SER A 377 -3.42 25.14 -12.96
CA SER A 377 -2.04 24.71 -13.12
C SER A 377 -1.79 23.80 -14.33
N ASP A 378 -2.82 23.55 -15.14
CA ASP A 378 -2.80 22.55 -16.23
C ASP A 378 -2.27 21.19 -15.75
N THR A 379 -2.69 20.76 -14.57
CA THR A 379 -2.23 19.50 -13.97
C THR A 379 -3.27 18.41 -14.22
N THR A 380 -2.90 17.38 -14.97
CA THR A 380 -3.64 16.13 -15.06
C THR A 380 -3.50 15.36 -13.76
N VAL A 381 -4.62 14.88 -13.24
CA VAL A 381 -4.74 14.17 -11.96
C VAL A 381 -5.40 12.82 -12.20
N ILE A 382 -4.63 11.74 -12.01
CA ILE A 382 -5.15 10.37 -12.04
C ILE A 382 -5.31 9.91 -10.59
N SER A 383 -6.54 9.58 -10.19
CA SER A 383 -6.85 9.07 -8.85
C SER A 383 -7.29 7.62 -8.91
N LEU A 384 -6.64 6.77 -8.11
CA LEU A 384 -6.98 5.37 -7.86
C LEU A 384 -7.48 5.26 -6.42
N SER A 385 -8.72 4.83 -6.23
CA SER A 385 -9.34 4.67 -4.92
C SER A 385 -9.59 3.19 -4.63
N PHE A 386 -9.11 2.74 -3.48
CA PHE A 386 -9.29 1.39 -2.97
C PHE A 386 -10.03 1.44 -1.64
N ASN A 387 -11.01 0.56 -1.46
CA ASN A 387 -11.58 0.24 -0.16
C ASN A 387 -11.19 -1.20 0.17
N LEU A 388 -10.13 -1.33 0.99
CA LEU A 388 -9.38 -2.56 1.23
C LEU A 388 -10.10 -3.57 2.13
#